data_AF-A0A239BMP8-F1
#
_entry.id   AF-A0A239BMP8-F1
#
_cell.length_a   1.000
_cell.length_b   1.000
_cell.length_c   1.000
_cell.angle_alpha   90.00
_cell.angle_beta   90.00
_cell.angle_gamma   90.00
#
_symmetry.space_group_name_H-M   'P 1'
#
loop_
_entity.id
_entity.type
_entity.pdbx_description
1 polymer ?
#
loop_
_entity_poly.entity_id
_entity_poly.type
_entity_poly.pdbx_seq_one_letter_code
_entity_poly.pdbx_strand_id
1 'polypeptide(L)'
;MTHSSSQQALRHVARLSTGPPVEALLRITLNFHPDRGSILHALGTDGVYFSQFLTGTSNGGLTAHPGGDRWRWEQAMFGGAKDALDDYIEAQVHGEVRLDRDVEALVLDPCYRETDVEAAARRLACPVEWHPGFRLSVAELQRYPDYRGQRYVDLGVRLAENGCLTPRLIGDAARSGHHDQQDLKRVWHYLARFGAPAAPPTISGTGRR
;
A
#
# COMPACT_ATOMS: atom_id res chain seq x y z
N MET A 1 22.71 26.79 23.76
CA MET A 1 21.51 25.92 23.57
C MET A 1 21.93 24.73 22.72
N THR A 2 21.95 23.53 23.30
CA THR A 2 22.29 22.28 22.60
C THR A 2 21.12 21.87 21.71
N HIS A 3 21.33 21.82 20.40
CA HIS A 3 20.33 21.33 19.46
C HIS A 3 20.08 19.83 19.69
N SER A 4 18.82 19.40 19.64
CA SER A 4 18.51 17.96 19.74
C SER A 4 19.19 17.20 18.59
N SER A 5 19.47 15.91 18.79
CA SER A 5 20.03 15.02 17.76
C SER A 5 19.22 15.10 16.45
N SER A 6 17.90 15.19 16.53
CA SER A 6 17.01 15.37 15.38
C SER A 6 17.24 16.69 14.63
N GLN A 7 17.44 17.80 15.34
CA GLN A 7 17.75 19.10 14.73
C GLN A 7 19.13 19.08 14.04
N GLN A 8 20.10 18.38 14.62
CA GLN A 8 21.43 18.20 14.01
C GLN A 8 21.34 17.35 12.73
N ALA A 9 20.57 16.26 12.75
CA ALA A 9 20.32 15.41 11.58
C ALA A 9 19.61 16.17 10.46
N LEU A 10 18.54 16.91 10.77
CA LEU A 10 17.83 17.74 9.78
C LEU A 10 18.74 18.78 9.13
N ARG A 11 19.61 19.44 9.92
CA ARG A 11 20.61 20.38 9.37
C ARG A 11 21.63 19.69 8.48
N HIS A 12 22.06 18.49 8.84
CA HIS A 12 22.99 17.71 8.03
C HIS A 12 22.37 17.40 6.67
N VAL A 13 21.14 16.87 6.63
CA VAL A 13 20.40 16.58 5.40
C VAL A 13 20.18 17.85 4.58
N ALA A 14 19.71 18.93 5.21
CA ALA A 14 19.46 20.20 4.52
C ALA A 14 20.69 20.78 3.81
N ARG A 15 21.91 20.54 4.31
CA ARG A 15 23.15 20.94 3.61
C ARG A 15 23.48 20.09 2.39
N LEU A 16 22.98 18.86 2.32
CA LEU A 16 23.20 17.93 1.22
C LEU A 16 22.09 17.99 0.17
N SER A 17 20.90 18.50 0.55
CA SER A 17 19.77 18.67 -0.33
C SER A 17 19.98 19.84 -1.31
N THR A 18 19.47 19.68 -2.53
CA THR A 18 19.40 20.73 -3.55
C THR A 18 17.94 20.98 -3.92
N GLY A 19 17.63 22.22 -4.34
CA GLY A 19 16.26 22.65 -4.65
C GLY A 19 15.55 23.33 -3.47
N PRO A 20 14.42 24.00 -3.73
CA PRO A 20 13.63 24.65 -2.69
C PRO A 20 12.98 23.60 -1.76
N PRO A 21 12.67 23.97 -0.49
CA PRO A 21 11.86 23.10 0.36
C PRO A 21 10.50 22.83 -0.30
N VAL A 22 10.04 21.59 -0.21
CA VAL A 22 8.65 21.24 -0.53
C VAL A 22 7.70 21.99 0.40
N GLU A 23 6.52 22.33 -0.10
CA GLU A 23 5.50 23.02 0.69
C GLU A 23 5.17 22.22 1.97
N ALA A 24 5.16 22.89 3.12
CA ALA A 24 4.94 22.23 4.41
C ALA A 24 3.54 21.62 4.56
N LEU A 25 2.58 22.02 3.71
CA LEU A 25 1.21 21.51 3.69
C LEU A 25 0.98 20.44 2.62
N LEU A 26 2.05 19.93 2.01
CA LEU A 26 1.94 18.92 0.97
C LEU A 26 1.38 17.62 1.54
N ARG A 27 0.26 17.16 0.97
CA ARG A 27 -0.41 15.94 1.41
C ARG A 27 0.32 14.72 0.89
N ILE A 28 0.58 13.77 1.78
CA ILE A 28 1.24 12.51 1.46
C ILE A 28 0.25 11.38 1.72
N THR A 29 0.09 10.47 0.77
CA THR A 29 -0.70 9.24 0.96
C THR A 29 0.25 8.11 1.35
N LEU A 30 0.02 7.53 2.53
CA LEU A 30 0.72 6.34 2.99
C LEU A 30 -0.15 5.11 2.70
N ASN A 31 0.33 4.24 1.81
CA ASN A 31 -0.36 3.00 1.46
C ASN A 31 0.21 1.85 2.31
N PHE A 32 -0.65 1.14 3.02
CA PHE A 32 -0.30 -0.06 3.76
C PHE A 32 -1.42 -1.10 3.60
N HIS A 33 -1.07 -2.36 3.77
CA HIS A 33 -2.08 -3.41 3.83
C HIS A 33 -2.73 -3.39 5.21
N PRO A 34 -4.05 -3.09 5.31
CA PRO A 34 -4.73 -2.96 6.61
C PRO A 34 -4.74 -4.28 7.39
N ASP A 35 -4.56 -5.40 6.68
CA ASP A 35 -4.63 -6.75 7.21
C ASP A 35 -3.29 -7.30 7.74
N ARG A 36 -2.17 -6.58 7.54
CA ARG A 36 -0.89 -7.00 8.11
C ARG A 36 -0.85 -6.68 9.60
N GLY A 37 -0.86 -7.72 10.43
CA GLY A 37 -0.42 -7.64 11.83
C GLY A 37 -1.21 -6.68 12.71
N SER A 38 -2.54 -6.63 12.58
CA SER A 38 -3.40 -5.80 13.42
C SER A 38 -3.09 -4.30 13.37
N ILE A 39 -2.46 -3.79 12.30
CA ILE A 39 -1.98 -2.40 12.25
C ILE A 39 -3.08 -1.39 12.61
N LEU A 40 -4.32 -1.59 12.15
CA LEU A 40 -5.46 -0.74 12.53
C LEU A 40 -5.83 -0.87 14.01
N HIS A 41 -5.66 -2.04 14.62
CA HIS A 41 -5.88 -2.24 16.06
C HIS A 41 -4.77 -1.60 16.90
N ALA A 42 -3.50 -1.75 16.48
CA ALA A 42 -2.37 -1.07 17.12
C ALA A 42 -2.54 0.46 17.04
N LEU A 43 -2.86 0.97 15.85
CA LEU A 43 -3.19 2.37 15.61
C LEU A 43 -4.39 2.86 16.44
N GLY A 44 -5.41 2.02 16.63
CA GLY A 44 -6.56 2.35 17.47
C GLY A 44 -6.24 2.37 18.96
N THR A 45 -5.33 1.51 19.42
CA THR A 45 -4.87 1.48 20.81
C THR A 45 -3.96 2.68 21.11
N ASP A 46 -3.00 2.93 20.24
CA ASP A 46 -1.92 3.89 20.50
C ASP A 46 -2.25 5.31 20.02
N GLY A 47 -3.17 5.45 19.06
CA GLY A 47 -3.49 6.72 18.40
C GLY A 47 -2.34 7.28 17.55
N VAL A 48 -1.24 6.54 17.46
CA VAL A 48 0.05 6.95 16.88
C VAL A 48 0.55 5.85 15.96
N TYR A 49 0.96 6.24 14.76
CA TYR A 49 1.77 5.39 13.88
C TYR A 49 3.26 5.55 14.24
N PHE A 50 3.88 4.43 14.64
CA PHE A 50 5.32 4.35 14.87
C PHE A 50 6.04 3.89 13.60
N SER A 51 7.02 4.67 13.14
CA SER A 51 7.80 4.34 11.94
C SER A 51 8.81 3.21 12.18
N GLN A 52 9.36 2.64 11.09
CA GLN A 52 10.41 1.62 11.15
C GLN A 52 11.61 2.01 12.01
N PHE A 53 11.89 3.31 12.13
CA PHE A 53 12.99 3.81 12.97
C PHE A 53 12.68 3.67 14.46
N LEU A 54 11.41 3.86 14.86
CA LEU A 54 10.96 3.72 16.23
C LEU A 54 10.70 2.25 16.60
N THR A 55 10.18 1.47 15.66
CA THR A 55 9.85 0.05 15.90
C THR A 55 11.04 -0.89 15.71
N GLY A 56 12.08 -0.48 14.98
CA GLY A 56 13.22 -1.33 14.63
C GLY A 56 12.90 -2.41 13.60
N THR A 57 11.77 -2.33 12.89
CA THR A 57 11.30 -3.35 11.94
C THR A 57 11.34 -2.85 10.50
N SER A 58 11.91 -3.60 9.55
CA SER A 58 11.91 -3.23 8.13
C SER A 58 11.42 -4.36 7.22
N ASN A 59 10.75 -3.99 6.11
CA ASN A 59 10.31 -4.91 5.05
C ASN A 59 11.32 -4.96 3.87
N GLY A 60 12.42 -4.22 3.92
CA GLY A 60 13.39 -4.11 2.82
C GLY A 60 14.60 -5.02 2.98
N GLY A 61 15.05 -5.65 1.89
CA GLY A 61 16.43 -6.13 1.78
C GLY A 61 17.38 -4.94 1.71
N LEU A 62 18.48 -4.96 2.48
CA LEU A 62 19.39 -3.83 2.74
C LEU A 62 20.21 -3.36 1.52
N THR A 63 20.02 -3.94 0.33
CA THR A 63 20.87 -3.75 -0.86
C THR A 63 20.10 -3.28 -2.10
N ALA A 64 19.13 -2.39 -1.92
CA ALA A 64 18.34 -1.76 -2.99
C ALA A 64 19.12 -0.66 -3.77
N HIS A 65 20.38 -0.91 -4.10
CA HIS A 65 21.22 0.00 -4.88
C HIS A 65 21.81 -0.73 -6.10
N PRO A 66 22.23 -0.02 -7.17
CA PRO A 66 22.89 -0.64 -8.31
C PRO A 66 24.01 -1.59 -7.88
N GLY A 67 23.98 -2.82 -8.39
CA GLY A 67 24.95 -3.88 -8.07
C GLY A 67 24.65 -4.71 -6.80
N GLY A 68 23.70 -4.30 -5.94
CA GLY A 68 23.27 -5.03 -4.76
C GLY A 68 22.37 -6.24 -5.05
N ASP A 69 22.18 -7.13 -4.08
CA ASP A 69 21.42 -8.39 -4.28
C ASP A 69 19.98 -8.15 -4.70
N ARG A 70 19.33 -7.15 -4.10
CA ARG A 70 17.98 -6.74 -4.51
C ARG A 70 17.96 -6.22 -5.94
N TRP A 71 18.91 -5.37 -6.33
CA TRP A 71 19.00 -4.85 -7.70
C TRP A 71 19.30 -5.95 -8.74
N ARG A 72 20.19 -6.91 -8.44
CA ARG A 72 20.50 -8.02 -9.34
C ARG A 72 19.30 -8.96 -9.52
N TRP A 73 18.57 -9.22 -8.45
CA TRP A 73 17.32 -9.98 -8.49
C TRP A 73 16.26 -9.26 -9.34
N GLU A 74 16.09 -7.94 -9.15
CA GLU A 74 15.17 -7.11 -9.94
C GLU A 74 15.57 -7.16 -11.44
N GLN A 75 16.85 -7.00 -11.79
CA GLN A 75 17.31 -7.08 -13.18
C GLN A 75 17.07 -8.44 -13.83
N ALA A 76 17.35 -9.53 -13.12
CA ALA A 76 17.15 -10.89 -13.62
C ALA A 76 15.67 -11.26 -13.81
N MET A 77 14.79 -10.73 -12.94
CA MET A 77 13.35 -11.01 -12.98
C MET A 77 12.57 -10.10 -13.93
N PHE A 78 13.05 -8.88 -14.21
CA PHE A 78 12.30 -7.87 -14.99
C PHE A 78 12.89 -7.52 -16.36
N GLY A 79 14.04 -8.10 -16.73
CA GLY A 79 14.66 -7.83 -18.03
C GLY A 79 14.99 -6.35 -18.27
N GLY A 80 15.18 -5.56 -17.20
CA GLY A 80 15.50 -4.13 -17.28
C GLY A 80 14.32 -3.19 -17.57
N ALA A 81 13.09 -3.69 -17.67
CA ALA A 81 11.90 -2.85 -17.85
C ALA A 81 11.51 -2.16 -16.52
N LYS A 82 11.56 -0.83 -16.50
CA LYS A 82 11.10 -0.02 -15.35
C LYS A 82 9.60 0.19 -15.41
N ASP A 83 8.83 -0.78 -14.93
CA ASP A 83 7.42 -0.56 -14.66
C ASP A 83 7.26 0.37 -13.44
N ALA A 84 6.25 1.24 -13.45
CA ALA A 84 6.03 2.22 -12.38
C ALA A 84 5.76 1.58 -11.00
N LEU A 85 5.36 0.30 -10.95
CA LEU A 85 5.18 -0.44 -9.71
C LEU A 85 6.49 -1.05 -9.16
N ASP A 86 7.59 -0.94 -9.93
CA ASP A 86 8.93 -1.36 -9.51
C ASP A 86 9.85 -0.16 -9.16
N ASP A 87 9.38 1.07 -9.31
CA ASP A 87 10.14 2.30 -9.02
C ASP A 87 9.38 3.16 -7.98
N TYR A 88 10.09 3.66 -6.98
CA TYR A 88 9.53 4.58 -5.99
C TYR A 88 10.62 5.44 -5.36
N ILE A 89 10.26 6.68 -5.03
CA ILE A 89 11.07 7.55 -4.18
C ILE A 89 10.68 7.25 -2.74
N GLU A 90 11.66 6.86 -1.92
CA GLU A 90 11.44 6.59 -0.50
C GLU A 90 11.57 7.88 0.32
N ALA A 91 10.57 8.17 1.13
CA ALA A 91 10.61 9.22 2.14
C ALA A 91 10.59 8.58 3.54
N GLN A 92 11.47 9.03 4.43
CA GLN A 92 11.56 8.50 5.79
C GLN A 92 10.80 9.41 6.76
N VAL A 93 9.96 8.81 7.60
CA VAL A 93 9.33 9.48 8.74
C VAL A 93 10.12 9.10 10.00
N HIS A 94 10.84 10.07 10.57
CA HIS A 94 11.70 9.85 11.74
C HIS A 94 11.03 10.13 13.09
N GLY A 95 9.73 10.43 13.10
CA GLY A 95 8.95 10.70 14.30
C GLY A 95 7.60 9.98 14.29
N GLU A 96 6.84 10.20 15.36
CA GLU A 96 5.46 9.73 15.50
C GLU A 96 4.53 10.48 14.54
N VAL A 97 3.55 9.77 13.96
CA VAL A 97 2.44 10.37 13.22
C VAL A 97 1.16 10.18 14.02
N ARG A 98 0.59 11.27 14.51
CA ARG A 98 -0.63 11.25 15.33
C ARG A 98 -1.86 11.26 14.45
N LEU A 99 -2.76 10.29 14.64
CA LEU A 99 -3.95 10.17 13.78
C LEU A 99 -4.92 11.35 13.94
N ASP A 100 -5.04 11.89 15.15
CA ASP A 100 -5.96 12.99 15.48
C ASP A 100 -5.54 14.36 14.94
N ARG A 101 -4.28 14.49 14.49
CA ARG A 101 -3.68 15.77 14.11
C ARG A 101 -3.06 15.75 12.72
N ASP A 102 -2.37 14.66 12.39
CA ASP A 102 -1.49 14.57 11.22
C ASP A 102 -2.15 13.83 10.05
N VAL A 103 -3.33 13.22 10.26
CA VAL A 103 -4.03 12.39 9.26
C VAL A 103 -5.37 13.00 8.86
N GLU A 104 -5.50 13.34 7.57
CA GLU A 104 -6.75 13.87 7.00
C GLU A 104 -7.85 12.79 6.94
N ALA A 105 -7.51 11.59 6.49
CA ALA A 105 -8.43 10.44 6.46
C ALA A 105 -7.66 9.11 6.32
N LEU A 106 -8.28 8.03 6.81
CA LEU A 106 -7.99 6.67 6.38
C LEU A 106 -8.90 6.31 5.21
N VAL A 107 -8.31 6.05 4.03
CA VAL A 107 -9.07 5.70 2.83
C VAL A 107 -9.05 4.18 2.62
N LEU A 108 -10.23 3.55 2.58
CA LEU A 108 -10.37 2.10 2.42
C LEU A 108 -10.94 1.70 1.05
N ASP A 109 -10.60 0.47 0.63
CA ASP A 109 -11.24 -0.19 -0.50
C ASP A 109 -12.63 -0.73 -0.09
N PRO A 110 -13.69 -0.58 -0.90
CA PRO A 110 -15.02 -1.11 -0.63
C PRO A 110 -15.07 -2.62 -0.31
N CYS A 111 -14.07 -3.41 -0.72
CA CYS A 111 -13.99 -4.83 -0.35
C CYS A 111 -13.83 -5.07 1.17
N TYR A 112 -13.52 -4.03 1.94
CA TYR A 112 -13.45 -4.05 3.40
C TYR A 112 -14.75 -3.62 4.08
N ARG A 113 -15.83 -3.30 3.33
CA ARG A 113 -17.13 -3.01 3.94
C ARG A 113 -17.64 -4.22 4.72
N GLU A 114 -18.21 -3.95 5.89
CA GLU A 114 -18.81 -4.93 6.81
C GLU A 114 -17.81 -5.98 7.31
N THR A 115 -16.51 -5.64 7.30
CA THR A 115 -15.44 -6.50 7.84
C THR A 115 -14.89 -5.94 9.15
N ASP A 116 -14.09 -6.76 9.85
CA ASP A 116 -13.34 -6.34 11.03
C ASP A 116 -12.38 -5.17 10.75
N VAL A 117 -11.93 -5.02 9.49
CA VAL A 117 -11.11 -3.90 9.04
C VAL A 117 -11.87 -2.60 9.10
N GLU A 118 -13.10 -2.55 8.58
CA GLU A 118 -13.96 -1.37 8.71
C GLU A 118 -14.27 -1.09 10.19
N ALA A 119 -14.59 -2.14 10.96
CA ALA A 119 -14.86 -1.98 12.38
C ALA A 119 -13.66 -1.39 13.14
N ALA A 120 -12.43 -1.80 12.80
CA ALA A 120 -11.20 -1.25 13.38
C ALA A 120 -10.93 0.18 12.91
N ALA A 121 -11.07 0.45 11.60
CA ALA A 121 -10.88 1.78 11.03
C ALA A 121 -11.81 2.82 11.67
N ARG A 122 -13.07 2.46 11.93
CA ARG A 122 -14.05 3.34 12.56
C ARG A 122 -13.73 3.71 14.02
N ARG A 123 -12.81 3.00 14.68
CA ARG A 123 -12.34 3.33 16.04
C ARG A 123 -11.17 4.31 16.04
N LEU A 124 -10.58 4.62 14.88
CA LEU A 124 -9.46 5.53 14.78
C LEU A 124 -9.91 6.98 15.00
N ALA A 125 -8.99 7.80 15.49
CA ALA A 125 -9.21 9.23 15.71
C ALA A 125 -9.10 10.07 14.42
N CYS A 126 -9.45 9.52 13.26
CA CYS A 126 -9.46 10.23 11.98
C CYS A 126 -10.66 9.79 11.11
N PRO A 127 -11.10 10.63 10.16
CA PRO A 127 -12.16 10.26 9.21
C PRO A 127 -11.84 8.98 8.43
N VAL A 128 -12.87 8.19 8.11
CA VAL A 128 -12.76 7.05 7.20
C VAL A 128 -13.46 7.39 5.90
N GLU A 129 -12.71 7.33 4.81
CA GLU A 129 -13.19 7.54 3.45
C GLU A 129 -13.07 6.27 2.60
N TRP A 130 -13.70 6.27 1.44
CA TRP A 130 -13.70 5.13 0.53
C TRP A 130 -13.26 5.57 -0.85
N HIS A 131 -12.28 4.86 -1.42
CA HIS A 131 -11.96 5.03 -2.83
C HIS A 131 -12.90 4.15 -3.69
N PRO A 132 -12.95 4.33 -5.02
CA PRO A 132 -13.87 3.60 -5.90
C PRO A 132 -13.70 2.07 -5.98
N GLY A 133 -12.69 1.50 -5.31
CA GLY A 133 -12.42 0.07 -5.22
C GLY A 133 -11.66 -0.54 -6.40
N PHE A 134 -10.67 -1.38 -6.14
CA PHE A 134 -9.97 -2.12 -7.18
C PHE A 134 -10.65 -3.48 -7.41
N ARG A 135 -11.01 -3.75 -8.66
CA ARG A 135 -11.52 -5.05 -9.09
C ARG A 135 -10.88 -5.45 -10.41
N LEU A 136 -10.41 -6.70 -10.50
CA LEU A 136 -9.89 -7.28 -11.74
C LEU A 136 -10.66 -8.56 -12.04
N SER A 137 -11.29 -8.65 -13.21
CA SER A 137 -11.94 -9.89 -13.63
C SER A 137 -10.89 -10.92 -14.05
N VAL A 138 -11.19 -12.21 -13.86
CA VAL A 138 -10.33 -13.30 -14.35
C VAL A 138 -10.13 -13.21 -15.87
N ALA A 139 -11.20 -12.87 -16.61
CA ALA A 139 -11.13 -12.71 -18.05
C ALA A 139 -10.17 -11.59 -18.47
N GLU A 140 -10.12 -10.48 -17.74
CA GLU A 140 -9.19 -9.39 -18.01
C GLU A 140 -7.77 -9.76 -17.58
N LEU A 141 -7.60 -10.38 -16.40
CA LEU A 141 -6.30 -10.87 -15.93
C LEU A 141 -5.63 -11.81 -16.94
N GLN A 142 -6.39 -12.74 -17.53
CA GLN A 142 -5.90 -13.72 -18.50
C GLN A 142 -5.42 -13.11 -19.82
N ARG A 143 -5.77 -11.85 -20.12
CA ARG A 143 -5.30 -11.15 -21.33
C ARG A 143 -3.83 -10.71 -21.26
N TYR A 144 -3.22 -10.76 -20.07
CA TYR A 144 -1.88 -10.21 -19.83
C TYR A 144 -0.87 -11.23 -19.29
N PRO A 145 -0.70 -12.42 -19.90
CA PRO A 145 0.21 -13.45 -19.40
C PRO A 145 1.67 -12.99 -19.35
N ASP A 146 2.06 -12.05 -20.22
CA ASP A 146 3.45 -11.60 -20.34
C ASP A 146 3.84 -10.46 -19.39
N TYR A 147 2.89 -9.83 -18.68
CA TYR A 147 3.20 -8.65 -17.85
C TYR A 147 4.11 -8.99 -16.66
N ARG A 148 3.72 -9.97 -15.84
CA ARG A 148 4.60 -10.53 -14.80
C ARG A 148 4.84 -12.03 -15.01
N GLY A 149 4.03 -12.71 -15.82
CA GLY A 149 4.19 -14.12 -16.15
C GLY A 149 2.95 -14.95 -15.84
N GLN A 150 2.75 -15.99 -16.64
CA GLN A 150 1.59 -16.90 -16.59
C GLN A 150 1.32 -17.46 -15.18
N ARG A 151 2.37 -17.82 -14.42
CA ARG A 151 2.19 -18.37 -13.06
C ARG A 151 1.41 -17.44 -12.12
N TYR A 152 1.53 -16.13 -12.30
CA TYR A 152 0.84 -15.14 -11.48
C TYR A 152 -0.59 -14.89 -11.97
N VAL A 153 -0.84 -15.03 -13.27
CA VAL A 153 -2.20 -15.13 -13.81
C VAL A 153 -2.89 -16.34 -13.18
N ASP A 154 -2.26 -17.51 -13.21
CA ASP A 154 -2.84 -18.74 -12.64
C ASP A 154 -3.10 -18.62 -11.13
N LEU A 155 -2.18 -17.98 -10.39
CA LEU A 155 -2.39 -17.69 -8.98
C LEU A 155 -3.57 -16.73 -8.78
N GLY A 156 -3.64 -15.63 -9.54
CA GLY A 156 -4.75 -14.69 -9.48
C GLY A 156 -6.09 -15.34 -9.83
N VAL A 157 -6.13 -16.28 -10.78
CA VAL A 157 -7.34 -17.08 -11.08
C VAL A 157 -7.74 -17.95 -9.89
N ARG A 158 -6.78 -18.63 -9.23
CA ARG A 158 -7.07 -19.45 -8.04
C ARG A 158 -7.56 -18.63 -6.85
N LEU A 159 -7.08 -17.41 -6.71
CA LEU A 159 -7.47 -16.51 -5.61
C LEU A 159 -8.80 -15.79 -5.88
N ALA A 160 -9.25 -15.71 -7.13
CA ALA A 160 -10.45 -14.97 -7.48
C ALA A 160 -11.72 -15.66 -6.98
N GLU A 161 -12.63 -14.87 -6.39
CA GLU A 161 -13.97 -15.32 -6.02
C GLU A 161 -14.98 -14.79 -7.03
N ASN A 162 -15.93 -15.63 -7.45
CA ASN A 162 -16.95 -15.27 -8.46
C ASN A 162 -16.34 -14.65 -9.74
N GLY A 163 -15.16 -15.15 -10.15
CA GLY A 163 -14.44 -14.65 -11.33
C GLY A 163 -13.83 -13.26 -11.17
N CYS A 164 -13.70 -12.74 -9.94
CA CYS A 164 -13.16 -11.41 -9.68
C CYS A 164 -12.14 -11.43 -8.53
N LEU A 165 -11.01 -10.77 -8.77
CA LEU A 165 -9.95 -10.53 -7.80
C LEU A 165 -10.12 -9.14 -7.16
N THR A 166 -9.93 -9.06 -5.85
CA THR A 166 -10.00 -7.82 -5.05
C THR A 166 -8.82 -7.73 -4.08
N PRO A 167 -8.50 -6.55 -3.51
CA PRO A 167 -7.41 -6.42 -2.56
C PRO A 167 -7.55 -7.35 -1.35
N ARG A 168 -8.78 -7.51 -0.84
CA ARG A 168 -9.09 -8.42 0.28
C ARG A 168 -8.62 -9.85 -0.01
N LEU A 169 -8.92 -10.41 -1.17
CA LEU A 169 -8.54 -11.80 -1.51
C LEU A 169 -7.03 -12.02 -1.52
N ILE A 170 -6.27 -11.04 -2.02
CA ILE A 170 -4.80 -11.08 -1.98
C ILE A 170 -4.30 -10.97 -0.53
N GLY A 171 -4.93 -10.10 0.27
CA GLY A 171 -4.65 -9.94 1.69
C GLY A 171 -4.94 -11.22 2.49
N ASP A 172 -6.07 -11.86 2.24
CA ASP A 172 -6.51 -13.12 2.87
C ASP A 172 -5.50 -14.24 2.56
N ALA A 173 -5.08 -14.34 1.30
CA ALA A 173 -4.04 -15.27 0.87
C ALA A 173 -2.70 -15.01 1.58
N ALA A 174 -2.29 -13.74 1.74
CA ALA A 174 -1.08 -13.37 2.46
C ALA A 174 -1.13 -13.79 3.93
N ARG A 175 -2.29 -13.63 4.60
CA ARG A 175 -2.48 -14.02 6.00
C ARG A 175 -2.45 -15.52 6.21
N SER A 176 -2.85 -16.30 5.21
CA SER A 176 -2.84 -17.76 5.31
C SER A 176 -1.44 -18.34 5.52
N GLY A 177 -0.38 -17.63 5.10
CA GLY A 177 1.00 -18.13 5.15
C GLY A 177 1.33 -19.23 4.15
N HIS A 178 0.35 -19.69 3.34
CA HIS A 178 0.53 -20.77 2.38
C HIS A 178 1.05 -20.32 1.01
N HIS A 179 1.32 -19.02 0.85
CA HIS A 179 1.73 -18.42 -0.41
C HIS A 179 3.00 -17.59 -0.23
N ASP A 180 3.87 -17.60 -1.23
CA ASP A 180 5.04 -16.74 -1.26
C ASP A 180 4.61 -15.25 -1.36
N GLN A 181 5.23 -14.39 -0.53
CA GLN A 181 4.86 -12.98 -0.45
C GLN A 181 5.23 -12.20 -1.73
N GLN A 182 6.31 -12.59 -2.41
CA GLN A 182 6.68 -11.97 -3.69
C GLN A 182 5.70 -12.40 -4.79
N ASP A 183 5.23 -13.65 -4.77
CA ASP A 183 4.20 -14.10 -5.71
C ASP A 183 2.89 -13.33 -5.53
N LEU A 184 2.43 -13.13 -4.29
CA LEU A 184 1.26 -12.31 -4.00
C LEU A 184 1.45 -10.84 -4.37
N LYS A 185 2.66 -10.29 -4.17
CA LYS A 185 3.01 -8.93 -4.65
C LYS A 185 2.81 -8.83 -6.17
N ARG A 186 3.17 -9.87 -6.93
CA ARG A 186 3.04 -9.88 -8.40
C ARG A 186 1.59 -9.95 -8.84
N VAL A 187 0.77 -10.71 -8.13
CA VAL A 187 -0.69 -10.71 -8.32
C VAL A 187 -1.27 -9.32 -8.01
N TRP A 188 -0.80 -8.66 -6.95
CA TRP A 188 -1.19 -7.27 -6.66
C TRP A 188 -0.79 -6.31 -7.79
N HIS A 189 0.35 -6.50 -8.46
CA HIS A 189 0.73 -5.66 -9.62
C HIS A 189 -0.31 -5.76 -10.75
N TYR A 190 -0.86 -6.95 -11.02
CA TYR A 190 -1.95 -7.09 -11.99
C TYR A 190 -3.19 -6.30 -11.59
N LEU A 191 -3.62 -6.44 -10.32
CA LEU A 191 -4.79 -5.73 -9.80
C LEU A 191 -4.59 -4.21 -9.83
N ALA A 192 -3.43 -3.71 -9.43
CA ALA A 192 -3.14 -2.27 -9.43
C ALA A 192 -3.03 -1.70 -10.86
N ARG A 193 -2.51 -2.49 -11.81
CA ARG A 193 -2.26 -2.04 -13.18
C ARG A 193 -3.49 -2.11 -14.08
N PHE A 194 -4.30 -3.16 -13.93
CA PHE A 194 -5.42 -3.48 -14.82
C PHE A 194 -6.77 -3.52 -14.12
N GLY A 195 -6.79 -3.46 -12.78
CA GLY A 195 -8.04 -3.36 -12.03
C GLY A 195 -8.67 -1.99 -12.23
N ALA A 196 -9.99 -1.98 -12.34
CA ALA A 196 -10.77 -0.75 -12.46
C ALA A 196 -11.62 -0.52 -11.20
N PRO A 197 -12.00 0.74 -10.92
CA PRO A 197 -13.10 1.10 -10.05
C PRO A 197 -14.28 0.15 -10.20
N ALA A 198 -14.88 -0.28 -9.08
CA ALA A 198 -16.24 -0.81 -9.15
C ALA A 198 -17.12 0.32 -9.73
N ALA A 199 -17.92 0.01 -10.76
CA ALA A 199 -18.86 0.99 -11.28
C ALA A 199 -19.70 1.54 -10.11
N PRO A 200 -19.88 2.87 -10.01
CA PRO A 200 -20.69 3.44 -8.93
C PRO A 200 -22.10 2.80 -8.98
N PRO A 201 -22.73 2.54 -7.82
CA PRO A 201 -24.07 1.97 -7.80
C PRO A 201 -25.00 2.85 -8.64
N THR A 202 -25.73 2.25 -9.58
CA THR A 202 -26.81 2.91 -10.31
C THR A 202 -27.84 3.37 -9.29
N ILE A 203 -27.92 4.68 -9.05
CA ILE A 203 -29.01 5.25 -8.26
C ILE A 203 -30.28 5.08 -9.10
N SER A 204 -31.03 4.02 -8.85
CA SER A 204 -32.41 3.91 -9.34
C SER A 204 -33.23 4.98 -8.64
N GLY A 205 -33.44 6.10 -9.33
CA GLY A 205 -34.26 7.20 -8.85
C GLY A 205 -35.67 6.72 -8.55
N THR A 206 -36.03 6.69 -7.27
CA THR A 206 -37.43 6.67 -6.85
C THR A 206 -37.94 8.09 -6.97
N GLY A 207 -38.69 8.35 -8.04
CA GLY A 207 -39.44 9.58 -8.22
C GLY A 207 -40.39 9.78 -7.05
N ARG A 208 -40.25 10.91 -6.35
CA ARG A 208 -41.32 11.42 -5.50
C ARG A 208 -42.31 12.18 -6.38
N ARG A 209 -43.55 11.68 -6.41
CA ARG A 209 -44.73 12.55 -6.51
C ARG A 209 -45.13 12.94 -5.10
#